data_AF-A0A7Y5XW04-F1
#
_entry.id   AF-A0A7Y5XW04-F1
#
_cell.length_a   1.000
_cell.length_b   1.000
_cell.length_c   1.000
_cell.angle_alpha   90.00
_cell.angle_beta   90.00
_cell.angle_gamma   90.00
#
_symmetry.space_group_name_H-M   'P 1'
#
loop_
_entity.id
_entity.type
_entity.pdbx_description
1 polymer ?
#
loop_
_entity_poly.entity_id
_entity_poly.type
_entity_poly.pdbx_seq_one_letter_code
_entity_poly.pdbx_strand_id
1 'polypeptide(L)'
;MELHERIANSPVVPALTVRDGGGNGADPFAELKNRIHLALVSELGPRLFDVEDSGAVRARVESEIGEQLAQEAGLSRDDRTRLATEIADDILGYGPLERLLGDPTISEIMVNGPRDIWIERAGRLSPTTLTFADSSHLRRIITKMVGQIGRRIDESSPLVDARLPDGSRVNAIIPPLSLSGPLLTIRKFAQNRFALAELIEIGTVSQDAASFLEGCIEAQLNILISGGTGSGKTTFLNALSEGVPDSDRIVTIEDAAELQLHQRHVLRLESRPKNIEGEGEITIRDLVRNALRMRPDRIIVGEVRGAEALDMLQAMNTGHEGSLSTVHANSPRDALNRLETMVLMAGYELPLRAIRSHVSSALDLVIQLDRLDDGSRRVVEISEVQRMEGDVITLQKLFEFKVDHFDEERRIVGRLHPTGLRPGFLGKFERHGIELPLSLFGGTASAIYGSGAAALPEWLRGGEER
;
A
#
# COMPACT_ATOMS: atom_id res chain seq x y z
N MET A 1 19.18 41.83 -15.94
CA MET A 1 19.55 40.54 -16.54
C MET A 1 18.46 39.56 -16.13
N GLU A 2 17.48 39.39 -17.01
CA GLU A 2 16.19 38.75 -16.69
C GLU A 2 16.29 37.22 -16.66
N LEU A 3 15.34 36.60 -15.94
CA LEU A 3 15.19 35.15 -15.74
C LEU A 3 15.23 34.32 -17.05
N HIS A 4 14.90 34.95 -18.18
CA HIS A 4 14.94 34.37 -19.52
C HIS A 4 16.37 34.01 -20.00
N GLU A 5 17.41 34.76 -19.61
CA GLU A 5 18.79 34.49 -20.04
C GLU A 5 19.44 33.29 -19.30
N ARG A 6 18.89 32.89 -18.15
CA ARG A 6 19.40 31.73 -17.39
C ARG A 6 18.89 30.38 -17.89
N ILE A 7 17.78 30.35 -18.64
CA ILE A 7 17.23 29.11 -19.23
C ILE A 7 17.93 28.77 -20.55
N ALA A 8 18.43 29.75 -21.29
CA ALA A 8 19.10 29.53 -22.58
C ALA A 8 20.52 28.93 -22.47
N ASN A 9 21.16 28.97 -21.30
CA ASN A 9 22.56 28.58 -21.10
C ASN A 9 22.76 27.38 -20.16
N SER A 10 21.73 26.57 -19.91
CA SER A 10 21.93 25.31 -19.19
C SER A 10 22.65 24.29 -20.09
N PRO A 11 23.75 23.66 -19.63
CA PRO A 11 24.47 22.67 -20.42
C PRO A 11 23.56 21.49 -20.74
N VAL A 12 23.51 21.13 -22.02
CA VAL A 12 22.88 19.89 -22.50
C VAL A 12 23.56 18.72 -21.80
N VAL A 13 22.86 18.12 -20.83
CA VAL A 13 23.31 16.89 -20.17
C VAL A 13 23.33 15.80 -21.25
N PRO A 14 24.45 15.11 -21.49
CA PRO A 14 24.50 14.06 -22.48
C PRO A 14 23.54 12.94 -22.06
N ALA A 15 22.70 12.49 -23.00
CA ALA A 15 21.83 11.35 -22.81
C ALA A 15 22.66 10.18 -22.26
N LEU A 16 22.36 9.77 -21.03
CA LEU A 16 22.94 8.58 -20.42
C LEU A 16 22.55 7.40 -21.30
N THR A 17 23.53 6.86 -22.01
CA THR A 17 23.44 5.60 -22.74
C THR A 17 23.23 4.49 -21.71
N VAL A 18 21.98 4.10 -21.52
CA VAL A 18 21.65 2.89 -20.76
C VAL A 18 22.07 1.71 -21.62
N ARG A 19 23.04 0.94 -21.10
CA ARG A 19 23.37 -0.38 -21.62
C ARG A 19 22.19 -1.29 -21.37
N ASP A 20 21.58 -1.81 -22.43
CA ASP A 20 20.59 -2.87 -22.38
C ASP A 20 21.21 -4.11 -21.72
N GLY A 21 20.86 -4.32 -20.44
CA GLY A 21 21.03 -5.58 -19.73
C GLY A 21 19.84 -6.48 -20.03
N GLY A 22 20.09 -7.60 -20.70
CA GLY A 22 19.08 -8.41 -21.37
C GLY A 22 18.13 -9.20 -20.46
N GLY A 23 16.97 -9.50 -21.05
CA GLY A 23 16.22 -10.74 -20.83
C GLY A 23 14.95 -10.67 -19.98
N ASN A 24 13.84 -10.12 -20.53
CA ASN A 24 12.53 -10.82 -20.61
C ASN A 24 11.42 -9.92 -21.19
N GLY A 25 10.68 -10.43 -22.19
CA GLY A 25 9.28 -10.04 -22.46
C GLY A 25 8.99 -8.80 -23.31
N ALA A 26 9.96 -8.22 -24.03
CA ALA A 26 9.63 -7.14 -24.97
C ALA A 26 8.86 -7.70 -26.17
N ASP A 27 7.60 -7.30 -26.32
CA ASP A 27 6.76 -7.66 -27.47
C ASP A 27 7.45 -7.19 -28.77
N PRO A 28 7.87 -8.12 -29.66
CA PRO A 28 8.62 -7.78 -30.88
C PRO A 28 7.79 -6.93 -31.86
N PHE A 29 6.48 -6.84 -31.67
CA PHE A 29 5.58 -6.04 -32.49
C PHE A 29 5.14 -4.73 -31.82
N ALA A 30 5.71 -4.37 -30.66
CA ALA A 30 5.26 -3.21 -29.88
C ALA A 30 5.29 -1.90 -30.69
N GLU A 31 6.36 -1.67 -31.46
CA GLU A 31 6.52 -0.49 -32.32
C GLU A 31 5.54 -0.48 -33.48
N LEU A 32 5.36 -1.63 -34.14
CA LEU A 32 4.42 -1.79 -35.24
C LEU A 32 2.98 -1.52 -34.79
N LYS A 33 2.57 -2.12 -33.67
CA LYS A 33 1.24 -1.90 -33.10
C LYS A 33 1.03 -0.43 -32.75
N ASN A 34 2.03 0.23 -32.16
CA ASN A 34 1.90 1.64 -31.78
C ASN A 34 1.74 2.54 -33.03
N ARG A 35 2.46 2.25 -34.11
CA ARG A 35 2.32 2.96 -35.39
C ARG A 35 0.93 2.81 -36.01
N ILE A 36 0.42 1.57 -36.09
CA ILE A 36 -0.92 1.30 -36.63
C ILE A 36 -2.01 1.92 -35.75
N HIS A 37 -1.87 1.79 -34.43
CA HIS A 37 -2.78 2.39 -33.45
C HIS A 37 -2.88 3.92 -33.61
N LEU A 38 -1.74 4.63 -33.75
CA LEU A 38 -1.72 6.08 -33.98
C LEU A 38 -2.37 6.46 -35.32
N ALA A 39 -2.14 5.68 -36.37
CA ALA A 39 -2.74 5.93 -37.69
C ALA A 39 -4.27 5.81 -37.64
N LEU A 40 -4.80 4.71 -37.09
CA LEU A 40 -6.25 4.50 -36.97
C LEU A 40 -6.91 5.54 -36.06
N VAL A 41 -6.32 5.87 -34.91
CA VAL A 41 -6.92 6.86 -33.99
C VAL A 41 -6.99 8.26 -34.63
N SER A 42 -6.01 8.62 -35.48
CA SER A 42 -6.03 9.88 -36.22
C SER A 42 -7.15 9.92 -37.26
N GLU A 43 -7.41 8.80 -37.95
CA GLU A 43 -8.39 8.69 -39.03
C GLU A 43 -9.83 8.49 -38.53
N LEU A 44 -10.00 7.67 -37.50
CA LEU A 44 -11.28 7.26 -36.95
C LEU A 44 -11.70 8.00 -35.67
N GLY A 45 -10.78 8.73 -35.03
CA GLY A 45 -10.98 9.35 -33.71
C GLY A 45 -12.25 10.19 -33.52
N PRO A 46 -12.73 10.94 -34.53
CA PRO A 46 -14.01 11.67 -34.44
C PRO A 46 -15.26 10.80 -34.63
N ARG A 47 -15.15 9.61 -35.23
CA ARG A 47 -16.29 8.80 -35.72
C ARG A 47 -16.56 7.53 -34.91
N LEU A 48 -15.60 7.08 -34.10
CA LEU A 48 -15.70 5.84 -33.31
C LEU A 48 -16.69 5.90 -32.14
N PHE A 49 -17.05 7.11 -31.68
CA PHE A 49 -17.78 7.30 -30.43
C PHE A 49 -19.18 7.93 -30.62
N ASP A 50 -19.60 8.18 -31.86
CA ASP A 50 -20.95 8.66 -32.21
C ASP A 50 -21.96 7.50 -32.42
N VAL A 51 -21.55 6.25 -32.19
CA VAL A 51 -22.34 5.06 -32.50
C VAL A 51 -22.65 4.28 -31.23
N GLU A 52 -23.95 4.15 -30.89
CA GLU A 52 -24.46 3.41 -29.72
C GLU A 52 -24.26 1.89 -29.82
N ASP A 53 -23.84 1.36 -30.97
CA ASP A 53 -23.68 -0.08 -31.23
C ASP A 53 -22.19 -0.50 -31.22
N SER A 54 -21.73 -0.97 -30.06
CA SER A 54 -20.34 -1.41 -29.83
C SER A 54 -19.89 -2.56 -30.73
N GLY A 55 -20.83 -3.39 -31.23
CA GLY A 55 -20.51 -4.51 -32.11
C GLY A 55 -20.13 -4.06 -33.53
N ALA A 56 -20.85 -3.07 -34.07
CA ALA A 56 -20.60 -2.50 -35.39
C ALA A 56 -19.29 -1.70 -35.44
N VAL A 57 -18.96 -1.01 -34.36
CA VAL A 57 -17.69 -0.25 -34.24
C VAL A 57 -16.49 -1.20 -34.23
N ARG A 58 -16.58 -2.31 -33.49
CA ARG A 58 -15.50 -3.30 -33.40
C ARG A 58 -15.19 -3.94 -34.75
N ALA A 59 -16.21 -4.42 -35.47
CA ALA A 59 -16.03 -5.05 -36.77
C ALA A 59 -15.39 -4.10 -37.80
N ARG A 60 -15.69 -2.81 -37.71
CA ARG A 60 -15.11 -1.78 -38.60
C ARG A 60 -13.65 -1.49 -38.27
N VAL A 61 -13.33 -1.36 -36.99
CA VAL A 61 -11.94 -1.20 -36.51
C VAL A 61 -11.10 -2.40 -36.92
N GLU A 62 -11.57 -3.63 -36.69
CA GLU A 62 -10.87 -4.85 -37.08
C GLU A 62 -10.64 -4.94 -38.59
N SER A 63 -11.60 -4.49 -39.41
CA SER A 63 -11.47 -4.45 -40.88
C SER A 63 -10.35 -3.50 -41.34
N GLU A 64 -10.31 -2.27 -40.82
CA GLU A 64 -9.27 -1.29 -41.19
C GLU A 64 -7.88 -1.72 -40.70
N ILE A 65 -7.79 -2.29 -39.50
CA ILE A 65 -6.51 -2.85 -39.00
C ILE A 65 -6.06 -4.00 -39.90
N GLY A 66 -6.98 -4.87 -40.32
CA GLY A 66 -6.70 -5.97 -41.23
C GLY A 66 -6.13 -5.49 -42.58
N GLU A 67 -6.66 -4.39 -43.12
CA GLU A 67 -6.16 -3.78 -44.36
C GLU A 67 -4.76 -3.19 -44.20
N GLN A 68 -4.46 -2.49 -43.09
CA GLN A 68 -3.12 -1.97 -42.84
C GLN A 68 -2.09 -3.08 -42.58
N LEU A 69 -2.43 -4.09 -41.78
CA LEU A 69 -1.57 -5.25 -41.52
C LEU A 69 -1.35 -6.10 -42.78
N ALA A 70 -2.26 -6.07 -43.74
CA ALA A 70 -2.08 -6.76 -45.01
C ALA A 70 -0.93 -6.18 -45.84
N GLN A 71 -0.65 -4.88 -45.69
CA GLN A 71 0.42 -4.16 -46.39
C GLN A 71 1.81 -4.35 -45.75
N GLU A 72 1.86 -4.86 -44.51
CA GLU A 72 3.11 -5.09 -43.79
C GLU A 72 3.77 -6.41 -44.22
N ALA A 73 5.02 -6.32 -44.69
CA ALA A 73 5.81 -7.47 -45.10
C ALA A 73 6.43 -8.18 -43.89
N GLY A 74 6.49 -9.52 -43.92
CA GLY A 74 7.15 -10.32 -42.87
C GLY A 74 6.25 -10.79 -41.73
N LEU A 75 4.94 -10.55 -41.80
CA LEU A 75 3.97 -11.08 -40.83
C LEU A 75 3.27 -12.34 -41.34
N SER A 76 3.16 -13.36 -40.50
CA SER A 76 2.36 -14.55 -40.79
C SER A 76 0.85 -14.22 -40.75
N ARG A 77 -0.01 -15.11 -41.30
CA ARG A 77 -1.47 -14.94 -41.19
C ARG A 77 -1.93 -14.94 -39.72
N ASP A 78 -1.38 -15.85 -38.92
CA ASP A 78 -1.73 -15.97 -37.50
C ASP A 78 -1.28 -14.73 -36.71
N ASP A 79 -0.09 -14.18 -37.00
CA ASP A 79 0.36 -12.92 -36.40
C ASP A 79 -0.54 -11.75 -36.80
N ARG A 80 -0.96 -11.66 -38.06
CA ARG A 80 -1.88 -10.59 -38.49
C ARG A 80 -3.21 -10.64 -37.77
N THR A 81 -3.80 -11.83 -37.64
CA THR A 81 -5.07 -11.98 -36.90
C THR A 81 -4.89 -11.64 -35.43
N ARG A 82 -3.83 -12.13 -34.78
CA ARG A 82 -3.51 -11.82 -33.38
C ARG A 82 -3.27 -10.32 -33.16
N LEU A 83 -2.46 -9.70 -34.01
CA LEU A 83 -2.16 -8.27 -33.97
C LEU A 83 -3.41 -7.42 -34.22
N ALA A 84 -4.30 -7.84 -35.12
CA ALA A 84 -5.54 -7.12 -35.39
C ALA A 84 -6.45 -7.10 -34.17
N THR A 85 -6.63 -8.24 -33.50
CA THR A 85 -7.41 -8.32 -32.26
C THR A 85 -6.76 -7.49 -31.15
N GLU A 86 -5.45 -7.62 -30.94
CA GLU A 86 -4.72 -6.85 -29.91
C GLU A 86 -4.80 -5.33 -30.15
N ILE A 87 -4.68 -4.86 -31.41
CA ILE A 87 -4.80 -3.44 -31.74
C ILE A 87 -6.26 -2.97 -31.64
N ALA A 88 -7.23 -3.79 -32.03
CA ALA A 88 -8.65 -3.45 -31.88
C ALA A 88 -9.04 -3.32 -30.40
N ASP A 89 -8.54 -4.22 -29.56
CA ASP A 89 -8.71 -4.15 -28.11
C ASP A 89 -8.02 -2.91 -27.53
N ASP A 90 -6.82 -2.54 -28.02
CA ASP A 90 -6.17 -1.27 -27.61
C ASP A 90 -7.05 -0.05 -27.99
N ILE A 91 -7.59 0.01 -29.21
CA ILE A 91 -8.44 1.14 -29.68
C ILE A 91 -9.77 1.20 -28.93
N LEU A 92 -10.37 0.05 -28.64
CA LEU A 92 -11.66 -0.08 -27.97
C LEU A 92 -11.53 -0.16 -26.44
N GLY A 93 -10.32 -0.26 -25.90
CA GLY A 93 -9.97 -0.33 -24.48
C GLY A 93 -9.53 1.03 -23.93
N TYR A 94 -8.46 1.05 -23.14
CA TYR A 94 -7.88 2.29 -22.60
C TYR A 94 -6.72 2.84 -23.45
N GLY A 95 -6.64 2.47 -24.73
CA GLY A 95 -5.60 2.95 -25.63
C GLY A 95 -4.22 2.46 -25.21
N PRO A 96 -3.17 3.32 -25.25
CA PRO A 96 -1.81 2.92 -24.86
C PRO A 96 -1.70 2.41 -23.42
N LEU A 97 -2.67 2.73 -22.55
CA LEU A 97 -2.65 2.32 -21.15
C LEU A 97 -2.96 0.84 -20.96
N GLU A 98 -3.66 0.18 -21.89
CA GLU A 98 -4.08 -1.21 -21.77
C GLU A 98 -2.87 -2.13 -21.49
N ARG A 99 -1.77 -1.90 -22.22
CA ARG A 99 -0.52 -2.64 -22.05
C ARG A 99 0.15 -2.40 -20.70
N LEU A 100 0.07 -1.18 -20.18
CA LEU A 100 0.65 -0.82 -18.88
C LEU A 100 -0.21 -1.36 -17.73
N LEU A 101 -1.53 -1.34 -17.90
CA LEU A 101 -2.49 -1.91 -16.95
C LEU A 101 -2.38 -3.44 -16.92
N GLY A 102 -2.11 -4.10 -18.05
CA GLY A 102 -1.91 -5.54 -18.13
C GLY A 102 -0.58 -6.05 -17.54
N ASP A 103 0.46 -5.20 -17.44
CA ASP A 103 1.79 -5.63 -16.95
C ASP A 103 1.85 -5.70 -15.41
N PRO A 104 1.90 -6.89 -14.78
CA PRO A 104 1.86 -7.03 -13.32
C PRO A 104 3.10 -6.48 -12.60
N THR A 105 4.18 -6.18 -13.33
CA THR A 105 5.41 -5.63 -12.74
C THR A 105 5.35 -4.11 -12.53
N ILE A 106 4.35 -3.44 -13.10
CA ILE A 106 4.12 -2.00 -12.95
C ILE A 106 3.24 -1.74 -11.73
N SER A 107 3.69 -0.88 -10.82
CA SER A 107 2.94 -0.45 -9.62
C SER A 107 2.16 0.85 -9.84
N GLU A 108 2.69 1.76 -10.66
CA GLU A 108 2.10 3.09 -10.88
C GLU A 108 2.34 3.56 -12.32
N ILE A 109 1.36 4.30 -12.87
CA ILE A 109 1.39 4.90 -14.20
C ILE A 109 1.09 6.39 -14.04
N MET A 110 1.95 7.26 -14.57
CA MET A 110 1.79 8.72 -14.53
C MET A 110 1.83 9.26 -15.94
N VAL A 111 0.75 9.91 -16.37
CA VAL A 111 0.61 10.56 -17.66
C VAL A 111 0.60 12.06 -17.42
N ASN A 112 1.72 12.71 -17.70
CA ASN A 112 1.89 14.16 -17.55
C ASN A 112 1.46 14.93 -18.82
N GLY A 113 1.04 14.20 -19.85
CA GLY A 113 0.56 14.73 -21.12
C GLY A 113 0.52 13.62 -22.17
N PRO A 114 0.04 13.91 -23.39
CA PRO A 114 -0.14 12.88 -24.42
C PRO A 114 1.17 12.20 -24.85
N ARG A 115 2.32 12.84 -24.65
CA ARG A 115 3.63 12.29 -25.04
C ARG A 115 4.58 12.03 -23.88
N ASP A 116 4.12 12.22 -22.64
CA ASP A 116 4.95 12.04 -21.44
C ASP A 116 4.25 11.06 -20.49
N ILE A 117 4.66 9.79 -20.58
CA ILE A 117 4.12 8.70 -19.78
C ILE A 117 5.27 8.02 -19.02
N TRP A 118 5.16 8.01 -17.70
CA TRP A 118 6.08 7.40 -16.76
C TRP A 118 5.43 6.20 -16.07
N ILE A 119 6.26 5.25 -15.67
CA ILE A 119 5.83 4.09 -14.88
C ILE A 119 6.76 3.88 -13.70
N GLU A 120 6.23 3.32 -12.63
CA GLU A 120 7.02 2.77 -11.53
C GLU A 120 7.11 1.25 -11.67
N ARG A 121 8.33 0.71 -11.64
CA ARG A 121 8.62 -0.72 -11.47
C ARG A 121 9.57 -0.90 -10.30
N ALA A 122 9.23 -1.77 -9.36
CA ALA A 122 10.05 -2.05 -8.16
C ALA A 122 10.55 -0.77 -7.45
N GLY A 123 9.69 0.25 -7.32
CA GLY A 123 10.02 1.53 -6.67
C GLY A 123 10.88 2.49 -7.50
N ARG A 124 11.23 2.16 -8.74
CA ARG A 124 12.01 3.02 -9.64
C ARG A 124 11.13 3.57 -10.76
N LEU A 125 11.23 4.88 -10.97
CA LEU A 125 10.52 5.60 -12.03
C LEU A 125 11.31 5.52 -13.34
N SER A 126 10.61 5.23 -14.43
CA SER A 126 11.18 5.24 -15.78
C SER A 126 10.18 5.77 -16.81
N PRO A 127 10.63 6.56 -17.81
CA PRO A 127 9.78 6.96 -18.92
C PRO A 127 9.46 5.77 -19.83
N THR A 128 8.33 5.81 -20.52
CA THR A 128 7.93 4.80 -21.50
C THR A 128 8.07 5.34 -22.93
N THR A 129 8.01 4.45 -23.93
CA THR A 129 7.92 4.81 -25.35
C THR A 129 6.48 5.00 -25.85
N LEU A 130 5.49 4.76 -24.98
CA LEU A 130 4.08 4.84 -25.33
C LEU A 130 3.63 6.29 -25.35
N THR A 131 2.76 6.62 -26.32
CA THR A 131 2.19 7.98 -26.45
C THR A 131 0.73 7.89 -26.88
N PHE A 132 -0.05 8.87 -26.45
CA PHE A 132 -1.35 9.19 -27.02
C PHE A 132 -1.16 10.04 -28.28
N ALA A 133 -2.13 9.93 -29.20
CA ALA A 133 -2.16 10.72 -30.43
C ALA A 133 -2.11 12.24 -30.15
N ASP A 134 -2.97 12.72 -29.25
CA ASP A 134 -3.05 14.11 -28.83
C ASP A 134 -3.74 14.24 -27.45
N SER A 135 -3.83 15.48 -26.95
CA SER A 135 -4.50 15.78 -25.68
C SER A 135 -5.99 15.45 -25.69
N SER A 136 -6.64 15.50 -26.86
CA SER A 136 -8.06 15.15 -27.00
C SER A 136 -8.27 13.65 -26.81
N HIS A 137 -7.37 12.83 -27.35
CA HIS A 137 -7.37 11.39 -27.16
C HIS A 137 -7.21 11.03 -25.69
N LEU A 138 -6.22 11.60 -25.00
CA LEU A 138 -6.04 11.39 -23.56
C LEU A 138 -7.30 11.79 -22.77
N ARG A 139 -7.90 12.96 -23.06
CA ARG A 139 -9.15 13.41 -22.41
C ARG A 139 -10.29 12.41 -22.63
N ARG A 140 -10.45 11.85 -23.84
CA ARG A 140 -11.48 10.84 -24.14
C ARG A 140 -11.26 9.57 -23.31
N ILE A 141 -10.03 9.08 -23.22
CA ILE A 141 -9.69 7.89 -22.43
C ILE A 141 -9.97 8.11 -20.94
N ILE A 142 -9.57 9.26 -20.39
CA ILE A 142 -9.90 9.65 -19.00
C ILE A 142 -11.42 9.66 -18.79
N THR A 143 -12.17 10.32 -19.68
CA THR A 143 -13.64 10.42 -19.59
C THR A 143 -14.29 9.03 -19.62
N LYS A 144 -13.80 8.13 -20.47
CA LYS A 144 -14.28 6.76 -20.59
C LYS A 144 -14.01 5.93 -19.33
N MET A 145 -12.79 5.96 -18.80
CA MET A 145 -12.43 5.27 -17.54
C MET A 145 -13.33 5.70 -16.39
N VAL A 146 -13.52 7.01 -16.25
CA VAL A 146 -14.29 7.62 -15.17
C VAL A 146 -15.81 7.39 -15.35
N GLY A 147 -16.30 7.37 -16.59
CA GLY A 147 -17.70 7.11 -16.91
C GLY A 147 -18.17 5.70 -16.57
N GLN A 148 -17.31 4.69 -16.75
CA GLN A 148 -17.64 3.28 -16.42
C GLN A 148 -17.93 3.05 -14.93
N ILE A 149 -17.43 3.92 -14.06
CA ILE A 149 -17.58 3.84 -12.59
C ILE A 149 -18.58 4.87 -12.06
N GLY A 150 -19.41 5.43 -12.94
CA GLY A 150 -20.49 6.35 -12.57
C GLY A 150 -20.01 7.73 -12.11
N ARG A 151 -18.77 8.11 -12.43
CA ARG A 151 -18.21 9.44 -12.15
C ARG A 151 -18.20 10.27 -13.44
N ARG A 152 -18.03 11.59 -13.29
CA ARG A 152 -17.92 12.53 -14.41
C ARG A 152 -16.68 13.39 -14.26
N ILE A 153 -16.08 13.74 -15.39
CA ILE A 153 -14.97 14.69 -15.48
C ILE A 153 -15.17 15.55 -16.72
N ASP A 154 -15.38 16.85 -16.50
CA ASP A 154 -15.64 17.85 -17.54
C ASP A 154 -15.19 19.24 -17.07
N GLU A 155 -15.45 20.29 -17.85
CA GLU A 155 -15.00 21.65 -17.50
C GLU A 155 -15.66 22.21 -16.24
N SER A 156 -16.83 21.68 -15.84
CA SER A 156 -17.50 22.04 -14.58
C SER A 156 -16.97 21.25 -13.39
N SER A 157 -16.48 20.02 -13.62
CA SER A 157 -15.85 19.17 -12.63
C SER A 157 -14.50 18.63 -13.15
N PRO A 158 -13.44 19.46 -13.17
CA PRO A 158 -12.17 19.14 -13.84
C PRO A 158 -11.23 18.22 -13.03
N LEU A 159 -11.69 17.71 -11.89
CA LEU A 159 -10.94 16.86 -10.96
C LEU A 159 -11.72 15.57 -10.71
N VAL A 160 -11.03 14.44 -10.67
CA VAL A 160 -11.65 13.17 -10.26
C VAL A 160 -10.66 12.30 -9.50
N ASP A 161 -11.16 11.70 -8.43
CA ASP A 161 -10.51 10.59 -7.72
C ASP A 161 -11.51 9.43 -7.72
N ALA A 162 -11.05 8.27 -8.16
CA ALA A 162 -11.94 7.15 -8.42
C ALA A 162 -11.23 5.80 -8.34
N ARG A 163 -12.03 4.74 -8.23
CA ARG A 163 -11.55 3.36 -8.18
C ARG A 163 -12.08 2.59 -9.38
N LEU A 164 -11.18 1.99 -10.15
CA LEU A 164 -11.50 1.14 -11.29
C LEU A 164 -12.01 -0.24 -10.81
N PRO A 165 -12.72 -1.00 -11.67
CA PRO A 165 -13.26 -2.31 -11.31
C PRO A 165 -12.21 -3.35 -10.90
N ASP A 166 -10.97 -3.20 -11.37
CA ASP A 166 -9.81 -4.04 -10.98
C ASP A 166 -9.25 -3.68 -9.60
N GLY A 167 -9.78 -2.64 -8.95
CA GLY A 167 -9.36 -2.12 -7.66
C GLY A 167 -8.33 -1.00 -7.74
N SER A 168 -7.80 -0.68 -8.93
CA SER A 168 -6.79 0.36 -9.14
C SER A 168 -7.37 1.75 -8.85
N ARG A 169 -6.53 2.65 -8.32
CA ARG A 169 -6.92 4.03 -8.03
C ARG A 169 -6.52 4.95 -9.16
N VAL A 170 -7.43 5.81 -9.56
CA VAL A 170 -7.27 6.78 -10.65
C VAL A 170 -7.48 8.18 -10.12
N ASN A 171 -6.50 9.04 -10.35
CA ASN A 171 -6.62 10.47 -10.19
C ASN A 171 -6.45 11.14 -11.56
N ALA A 172 -7.36 12.04 -11.93
CA ALA A 172 -7.21 12.81 -13.16
C ALA A 172 -7.58 14.28 -12.99
N ILE A 173 -6.87 15.12 -13.73
CA ILE A 173 -7.02 16.58 -13.73
C ILE A 173 -7.03 17.05 -15.18
N ILE A 174 -8.04 17.82 -15.57
CA ILE A 174 -8.16 18.35 -16.93
C ILE A 174 -8.14 19.89 -16.96
N PRO A 175 -7.93 20.51 -18.14
CA PRO A 175 -8.13 21.95 -18.30
C PRO A 175 -9.54 22.37 -17.83
N PRO A 176 -9.69 23.58 -17.24
CA PRO A 176 -8.69 24.66 -17.18
C PRO A 176 -7.69 24.55 -16.01
N LEU A 177 -7.80 23.57 -15.11
CA LEU A 177 -6.91 23.49 -13.93
C LEU A 177 -5.50 23.02 -14.28
N SER A 178 -5.39 22.09 -15.22
CA SER A 178 -4.09 21.70 -15.77
C SER A 178 -3.78 22.49 -17.03
N LEU A 179 -2.79 23.38 -16.94
CA LEU A 179 -2.36 24.23 -18.06
C LEU A 179 -1.64 23.44 -19.17
N SER A 180 -1.05 22.30 -18.83
CA SER A 180 -0.30 21.44 -19.75
C SER A 180 -1.18 20.46 -20.51
N GLY A 181 -2.50 20.50 -20.31
CA GLY A 181 -3.45 19.51 -20.84
C GLY A 181 -3.86 18.48 -19.79
N PRO A 182 -4.59 17.42 -20.18
CA PRO A 182 -5.05 16.39 -19.25
C PRO A 182 -3.89 15.65 -18.56
N LEU A 183 -4.01 15.42 -17.25
CA LEU A 183 -3.09 14.65 -16.43
C LEU A 183 -3.83 13.46 -15.82
N LEU A 184 -3.13 12.34 -15.67
CA LEU A 184 -3.70 11.10 -15.14
C LEU A 184 -2.64 10.33 -14.36
N THR A 185 -2.96 9.93 -13.14
CA THR A 185 -2.16 9.01 -12.33
C THR A 185 -2.99 7.79 -12.00
N ILE A 186 -2.46 6.61 -12.29
CA ILE A 186 -3.06 5.33 -11.94
C ILE A 186 -2.12 4.60 -10.99
N ARG A 187 -2.56 4.40 -9.75
CA ARG A 187 -1.91 3.50 -8.81
C ARG A 187 -2.57 2.13 -8.91
N LYS A 188 -1.85 1.17 -9.48
CA LYS A 188 -2.39 -0.16 -9.74
C LYS A 188 -2.64 -0.88 -8.44
N PHE A 189 -3.73 -1.63 -8.40
CA PHE A 189 -3.98 -2.55 -7.29
C PHE A 189 -2.96 -3.69 -7.34
N ALA A 190 -2.16 -3.82 -6.29
CA ALA A 190 -1.14 -4.86 -6.24
C ALA A 190 -1.81 -6.24 -6.21
N GLN A 191 -1.58 -7.04 -7.26
CA GLN A 191 -2.04 -8.44 -7.28
C GLN A 191 -1.11 -9.37 -6.48
N ASN A 192 0.18 -9.00 -6.38
CA ASN A 192 1.17 -9.78 -5.64
C ASN A 192 1.15 -9.40 -4.16
N ARG A 193 0.62 -10.32 -3.36
CA ARG A 193 0.67 -10.30 -1.90
C ARG A 193 2.04 -10.80 -1.48
N PHE A 194 2.72 -10.05 -0.63
CA PHE A 194 3.90 -10.57 0.05
C PHE A 194 3.43 -11.34 1.28
N ALA A 195 3.67 -12.64 1.31
CA ALA A 195 3.54 -13.43 2.54
C ALA A 195 4.67 -13.05 3.52
N LEU A 196 4.47 -13.28 4.81
CA LEU A 196 5.51 -12.98 5.81
C LEU A 196 6.83 -13.72 5.52
N ALA A 197 6.77 -14.95 5.00
CA ALA A 197 7.93 -15.72 4.56
C ALA A 197 8.72 -15.02 3.45
N GLU A 198 8.04 -14.46 2.44
CA GLU A 198 8.68 -13.72 1.35
C GLU A 198 9.32 -12.42 1.86
N LEU A 199 8.70 -11.76 2.85
CA LEU A 199 9.29 -10.58 3.50
C LEU A 199 10.57 -10.92 4.28
N ILE A 200 10.70 -12.14 4.82
CA ILE A 200 11.93 -12.65 5.43
C ILE A 200 12.99 -12.89 4.34
N GLU A 201 12.62 -13.54 3.24
CA GLU A 201 13.53 -13.85 2.13
C GLU A 201 14.14 -12.59 1.49
N ILE A 202 13.34 -11.55 1.27
CA ILE A 202 13.83 -10.27 0.73
C ILE A 202 14.49 -9.38 1.79
N GLY A 203 14.54 -9.84 3.05
CA GLY A 203 15.21 -9.17 4.17
C GLY A 203 14.46 -7.97 4.75
N THR A 204 13.16 -7.81 4.49
CA THR A 204 12.34 -6.74 5.09
C THR A 204 12.24 -6.89 6.61
N VAL A 205 12.17 -8.12 7.11
CA VAL A 205 12.15 -8.46 8.53
C VAL A 205 13.05 -9.69 8.76
N SER A 206 13.65 -9.81 9.94
CA SER A 206 14.44 -11.02 10.28
C SER A 206 13.51 -12.15 10.72
N GLN A 207 13.96 -13.41 10.56
CA GLN A 207 13.22 -14.59 11.05
C GLN A 207 12.84 -14.47 12.53
N ASP A 208 13.79 -14.03 13.36
CA ASP A 208 13.60 -13.88 14.81
C ASP A 208 12.49 -12.87 15.13
N ALA A 209 12.48 -11.75 14.42
CA ALA A 209 11.46 -10.72 14.57
C ALA A 209 10.11 -11.17 14.00
N ALA A 210 10.09 -11.88 12.87
CA ALA A 210 8.86 -12.43 12.30
C ALA A 210 8.19 -13.40 13.26
N SER A 211 8.93 -14.37 13.81
CA SER A 211 8.39 -15.34 14.78
C SER A 211 7.94 -14.67 16.08
N PHE A 212 8.64 -13.61 16.53
CA PHE A 212 8.17 -12.79 17.65
C PHE A 212 6.83 -12.09 17.33
N LEU A 213 6.70 -11.51 16.14
CA LEU A 213 5.50 -10.79 15.72
C LEU A 213 4.31 -11.74 15.49
N GLU A 214 4.52 -12.94 14.96
CA GLU A 214 3.49 -14.00 14.89
C GLU A 214 2.92 -14.29 16.28
N GLY A 215 3.79 -14.52 17.28
CA GLY A 215 3.36 -14.70 18.67
C GLY A 215 2.61 -13.48 19.23
N CYS A 216 2.98 -12.26 18.82
CA CYS A 216 2.26 -11.05 19.22
C CYS A 216 0.84 -10.98 18.62
N ILE A 217 0.65 -11.45 17.38
CA ILE A 217 -0.66 -11.51 16.73
C ILE A 217 -1.55 -12.55 17.41
N GLU A 218 -1.01 -13.74 17.69
CA GLU A 218 -1.71 -14.79 18.43
C GLU A 218 -2.07 -14.35 19.86
N ALA A 219 -1.18 -13.61 20.54
CA ALA A 219 -1.40 -13.06 21.86
C ALA A 219 -2.33 -11.82 21.89
N GLN A 220 -2.93 -11.47 20.75
CA GLN A 220 -3.85 -10.34 20.59
C GLN A 220 -3.23 -9.00 21.01
N LEU A 221 -1.96 -8.74 20.66
CA LEU A 221 -1.36 -7.43 20.88
C LEU A 221 -1.89 -6.39 19.89
N ASN A 222 -2.10 -5.17 20.38
CA ASN A 222 -2.44 -4.02 19.56
C ASN A 222 -1.15 -3.43 18.97
N ILE A 223 -1.05 -3.41 17.65
CA ILE A 223 0.19 -3.05 16.93
C ILE A 223 -0.07 -1.87 16.00
N LEU A 224 0.77 -0.84 16.15
CA LEU A 224 0.82 0.30 15.24
C LEU A 224 2.03 0.18 14.30
N ILE A 225 1.81 0.20 13.00
CA ILE A 225 2.87 0.17 11.99
C ILE A 225 3.10 1.59 11.47
N SER A 226 4.29 2.14 11.70
CA SER A 226 4.68 3.49 11.30
C SER A 226 5.73 3.51 10.19
N GLY A 227 5.80 4.63 9.45
CA GLY A 227 6.76 4.78 8.34
C GLY A 227 6.40 5.87 7.33
N GLY A 228 7.39 6.26 6.53
CA GLY A 228 7.24 7.23 5.44
C GLY A 228 6.31 6.77 4.32
N THR A 229 6.15 7.62 3.30
CA THR A 229 5.47 7.25 2.06
C THR A 229 6.27 6.23 1.29
N GLY A 230 5.63 5.18 0.80
CA GLY A 230 6.29 4.12 0.04
C GLY A 230 7.21 3.20 0.85
N SER A 231 7.19 3.25 2.19
CA SER A 231 7.96 2.34 3.05
C SER A 231 7.38 0.92 3.14
N GLY A 232 6.16 0.69 2.63
CA GLY A 232 5.53 -0.62 2.60
C GLY A 232 4.63 -0.96 3.80
N LYS A 233 4.17 0.04 4.58
CA LYS A 233 3.32 -0.18 5.77
C LYS A 233 2.12 -1.10 5.53
N THR A 234 1.29 -0.80 4.51
CA THR A 234 0.10 -1.59 4.19
C THR A 234 0.45 -3.01 3.75
N THR A 235 1.54 -3.16 2.99
CA THR A 235 2.06 -4.48 2.58
C THR A 235 2.49 -5.29 3.80
N PHE A 236 3.23 -4.68 4.73
CA PHE A 236 3.67 -5.33 5.96
C PHE A 236 2.49 -5.65 6.89
N LEU A 237 1.52 -4.75 7.02
CA LEU A 237 0.28 -4.99 7.76
C LEU A 237 -0.46 -6.20 7.17
N ASN A 238 -0.60 -6.25 5.84
CA ASN A 238 -1.29 -7.34 5.17
C ASN A 238 -0.60 -8.68 5.44
N ALA A 239 0.73 -8.75 5.29
CA ALA A 239 1.52 -9.95 5.58
C ALA A 239 1.39 -10.38 7.05
N LEU A 240 1.47 -9.43 7.99
CA LEU A 240 1.34 -9.73 9.41
C LEU A 240 -0.08 -10.19 9.78
N SER A 241 -1.09 -9.64 9.11
CA SER A 241 -2.49 -10.02 9.33
C SER A 241 -2.82 -11.45 8.88
N GLU A 242 -1.97 -12.10 8.07
CA GLU A 242 -2.12 -13.52 7.74
C GLU A 242 -1.98 -14.43 8.98
N GLY A 243 -1.23 -13.99 10.00
CA GLY A 243 -1.09 -14.71 11.27
C GLY A 243 -2.33 -14.63 12.18
N VAL A 244 -3.36 -13.87 11.81
CA VAL A 244 -4.60 -13.79 12.61
C VAL A 244 -5.36 -15.12 12.54
N PRO A 245 -5.81 -15.69 13.67
CA PRO A 245 -6.55 -16.95 13.68
C PRO A 245 -7.85 -16.90 12.87
N ASP A 246 -8.18 -18.02 12.21
CA ASP A 246 -9.41 -18.19 11.42
C ASP A 246 -10.71 -18.08 12.25
N SER A 247 -10.60 -18.19 13.58
CA SER A 247 -11.71 -18.00 14.51
C SER A 247 -12.14 -16.54 14.64
N ASP A 248 -11.25 -15.61 14.35
CA ASP A 248 -11.46 -14.19 14.63
C ASP A 248 -12.34 -13.56 13.56
N ARG A 249 -13.32 -12.77 14.01
CA ARG A 249 -14.12 -11.90 13.16
C ARG A 249 -13.42 -10.56 13.01
N ILE A 250 -12.94 -10.29 11.80
CA ILE A 250 -12.09 -9.15 11.49
C ILE A 250 -12.89 -8.12 10.70
N VAL A 251 -12.88 -6.87 11.13
CA VAL A 251 -13.41 -5.74 10.35
C VAL A 251 -12.25 -4.90 9.85
N THR A 252 -12.05 -4.81 8.53
CA THR A 252 -11.08 -3.89 7.94
C THR A 252 -11.76 -2.59 7.54
N ILE A 253 -11.11 -1.45 7.76
CA ILE A 253 -11.63 -0.12 7.48
C ILE A 253 -10.54 0.68 6.78
N GLU A 254 -10.81 1.10 5.54
CA GLU A 254 -9.79 1.73 4.68
C GLU A 254 -10.40 2.89 3.87
N ASP A 255 -9.58 3.86 3.47
CA ASP A 255 -10.02 4.86 2.47
C ASP A 255 -10.27 4.24 1.10
N ALA A 256 -9.42 3.28 0.74
CA ALA A 256 -9.56 2.43 -0.42
C ALA A 256 -9.08 1.04 0.00
N ALA A 257 -9.89 0.01 -0.22
CA ALA A 257 -9.58 -1.32 0.30
C ALA A 257 -8.33 -1.90 -0.38
N GLU A 258 -7.18 -1.84 0.29
CA GLU A 258 -5.88 -2.41 -0.10
C GLU A 258 -5.66 -3.77 0.58
N LEU A 259 -6.21 -3.96 1.78
CA LEU A 259 -6.04 -5.19 2.56
C LEU A 259 -6.82 -6.36 1.97
N GLN A 260 -6.15 -7.52 1.93
CA GLN A 260 -6.64 -8.79 1.40
C GLN A 260 -6.32 -9.92 2.38
N LEU A 261 -7.13 -10.01 3.41
CA LEU A 261 -7.05 -11.06 4.43
C LEU A 261 -7.69 -12.35 3.92
N HIS A 262 -7.08 -13.50 4.23
CA HIS A 262 -7.55 -14.81 3.80
C HIS A 262 -8.46 -15.51 4.81
N GLN A 263 -8.58 -14.95 6.02
CA GLN A 263 -9.43 -15.52 7.06
C GLN A 263 -10.89 -15.57 6.60
N ARG A 264 -11.63 -16.55 7.12
CA ARG A 264 -13.03 -16.79 6.71
C ARG A 264 -13.97 -15.65 7.08
N HIS A 265 -13.74 -15.00 8.22
CA HIS A 265 -14.67 -14.04 8.82
C HIS A 265 -14.16 -12.59 8.67
N VAL A 266 -13.89 -12.17 7.44
CA VAL A 266 -13.41 -10.81 7.13
C VAL A 266 -14.55 -9.95 6.58
N LEU A 267 -14.77 -8.80 7.20
CA LEU A 267 -15.75 -7.79 6.78
C LEU A 267 -15.00 -6.53 6.36
N ARG A 268 -15.07 -6.21 5.06
CA ARG A 268 -14.31 -5.11 4.47
C ARG A 268 -15.20 -3.87 4.36
N LEU A 269 -14.80 -2.79 4.99
CA LEU A 269 -15.47 -1.50 4.95
C LEU A 269 -14.55 -0.47 4.28
N GLU A 270 -15.15 0.38 3.44
CA GLU A 270 -14.44 1.43 2.72
C GLU A 270 -15.11 2.78 2.99
N SER A 271 -14.30 3.81 3.25
CA SER A 271 -14.79 5.18 3.40
C SER A 271 -15.35 5.68 2.06
N ARG A 272 -16.27 6.64 2.12
CA ARG A 272 -16.87 7.23 0.93
C ARG A 272 -16.65 8.74 0.95
N PRO A 273 -15.87 9.31 0.02
CA PRO A 273 -15.75 10.76 -0.07
C PRO A 273 -17.08 11.37 -0.52
N LYS A 274 -17.23 12.68 -0.32
CA LYS A 274 -18.37 13.46 -0.82
C LYS A 274 -18.60 13.22 -2.31
N ASN A 275 -19.87 13.22 -2.71
CA ASN A 275 -20.22 13.29 -4.12
C ASN A 275 -19.93 14.70 -4.68
N ILE A 276 -20.18 14.91 -5.97
CA ILE A 276 -19.93 16.19 -6.66
C ILE A 276 -20.76 17.34 -6.03
N GLU A 277 -21.90 17.01 -5.42
CA GLU A 277 -22.78 17.95 -4.73
C GLU A 277 -22.34 18.23 -3.28
N GLY A 278 -21.26 17.60 -2.80
CA GLY A 278 -20.74 17.78 -1.44
C GLY A 278 -21.45 16.93 -0.37
N GLU A 279 -22.30 15.99 -0.77
CA GLU A 279 -23.11 15.16 0.12
C GLU A 279 -22.64 13.71 0.19
N GLY A 280 -23.19 12.95 1.16
CA GLY A 280 -23.03 11.50 1.23
C GLY A 280 -21.66 11.01 1.72
N GLU A 281 -20.86 11.85 2.36
CA GLU A 281 -19.61 11.45 2.99
C GLU A 281 -19.83 10.36 4.06
N ILE A 282 -18.99 9.33 4.06
CA ILE A 282 -18.87 8.34 5.13
C ILE A 282 -17.40 8.27 5.48
N THR A 283 -17.03 8.77 6.65
CA THR A 283 -15.63 8.83 7.06
C THR A 283 -15.14 7.50 7.66
N ILE A 284 -13.82 7.29 7.73
CA ILE A 284 -13.25 6.17 8.49
C ILE A 284 -13.78 6.18 9.94
N ARG A 285 -13.91 7.35 10.55
CA ARG A 285 -14.45 7.50 11.90
C ARG A 285 -15.87 6.96 12.04
N ASP A 286 -16.73 7.22 11.07
CA ASP A 286 -18.11 6.69 11.05
C ASP A 286 -18.12 5.16 10.96
N LEU A 287 -17.22 4.61 10.15
CA LEU A 287 -17.06 3.17 9.98
C LEU A 287 -16.51 2.50 11.23
N VAL A 288 -15.52 3.10 11.92
CA VAL A 288 -14.98 2.58 13.18
C VAL A 288 -16.08 2.51 14.23
N ARG A 289 -16.89 3.56 14.37
CA ARG A 289 -18.03 3.57 15.30
C ARG A 289 -19.08 2.52 14.96
N ASN A 290 -19.36 2.33 13.67
CA ASN A 290 -20.27 1.30 13.21
C ASN A 290 -19.72 -0.11 13.47
N ALA A 291 -18.42 -0.32 13.26
CA ALA A 291 -17.73 -1.58 13.46
C ALA A 291 -17.87 -2.10 14.90
N LEU A 292 -17.85 -1.22 15.91
CA LEU A 292 -18.08 -1.60 17.32
C LEU A 292 -19.43 -2.31 17.55
N ARG A 293 -20.41 -2.14 16.65
CA ARG A 293 -21.73 -2.81 16.73
C ARG A 293 -21.80 -4.11 15.93
N MET A 294 -20.74 -4.44 15.20
CA MET A 294 -20.66 -5.62 14.33
C MET A 294 -20.10 -6.86 15.05
N ARG A 295 -19.88 -6.75 16.38
CA ARG A 295 -19.22 -7.75 17.23
C ARG A 295 -17.89 -8.25 16.63
N PRO A 296 -16.96 -7.37 16.25
CA PRO A 296 -15.65 -7.81 15.79
C PRO A 296 -14.82 -8.34 16.96
N ASP A 297 -13.95 -9.30 16.69
CA ASP A 297 -12.86 -9.65 17.59
C ASP A 297 -11.69 -8.68 17.36
N ARG A 298 -11.45 -8.28 16.09
CA ARG A 298 -10.41 -7.31 15.71
C ARG A 298 -10.93 -6.24 14.76
N ILE A 299 -10.47 -5.01 14.95
CA ILE A 299 -10.68 -3.91 14.01
C ILE A 299 -9.32 -3.52 13.44
N ILE A 300 -9.20 -3.56 12.11
CA ILE A 300 -7.99 -3.16 11.40
C ILE A 300 -8.29 -1.87 10.64
N VAL A 301 -7.62 -0.79 11.02
CA VAL A 301 -7.71 0.49 10.31
C VAL A 301 -6.52 0.58 9.37
N GLY A 302 -6.75 0.58 8.06
CA GLY A 302 -5.68 0.52 7.07
C GLY A 302 -4.66 1.65 7.24
N GLU A 303 -5.12 2.87 7.50
CA GLU A 303 -4.28 3.99 7.87
C GLU A 303 -5.07 5.03 8.66
N VAL A 304 -4.48 5.53 9.76
CA VAL A 304 -5.06 6.61 10.56
C VAL A 304 -4.42 7.94 10.17
N ARG A 305 -5.28 8.92 9.87
CA ARG A 305 -4.94 10.25 9.34
C ARG A 305 -5.58 11.39 10.12
N GLY A 306 -6.61 11.12 10.92
CA GLY A 306 -7.40 12.16 11.60
C GLY A 306 -8.19 11.67 12.81
N ALA A 307 -9.38 12.26 12.97
CA ALA A 307 -10.21 12.13 14.17
C ALA A 307 -10.61 10.69 14.55
N GLU A 308 -10.59 9.76 13.60
CA GLU A 308 -10.80 8.32 13.83
C GLU A 308 -9.79 7.71 14.80
N ALA A 309 -8.62 8.34 15.00
CA ALA A 309 -7.61 7.89 15.96
C ALA A 309 -8.19 7.68 17.36
N LEU A 310 -9.08 8.59 17.81
CA LEU A 310 -9.71 8.48 19.12
C LEU A 310 -10.60 7.23 19.22
N ASP A 311 -11.48 7.05 18.24
CA ASP A 311 -12.43 5.93 18.22
C ASP A 311 -11.68 4.58 18.06
N MET A 312 -10.57 4.56 17.30
CA MET A 312 -9.68 3.40 17.20
C MET A 312 -9.01 3.06 18.54
N LEU A 313 -8.40 4.05 19.20
CA LEU A 313 -7.76 3.85 20.51
C LEU A 313 -8.77 3.42 21.58
N GLN A 314 -10.02 3.89 21.48
CA GLN A 314 -11.11 3.42 22.34
C GLN A 314 -11.45 1.97 22.05
N ALA A 315 -11.57 1.56 20.78
CA ALA A 315 -11.82 0.17 20.41
C ALA A 315 -10.76 -0.77 21.00
N MET A 316 -9.48 -0.42 20.83
CA MET A 316 -8.32 -1.16 21.38
C MET A 316 -8.36 -1.32 22.90
N ASN A 317 -8.88 -0.31 23.61
CA ASN A 317 -9.03 -0.35 25.07
C ASN A 317 -10.31 -1.06 25.55
N THR A 318 -11.29 -1.29 24.68
CA THR A 318 -12.65 -1.74 25.06
C THR A 318 -13.00 -3.11 24.48
N GLY A 319 -12.06 -4.06 24.54
CA GLY A 319 -12.31 -5.47 24.24
C GLY A 319 -12.18 -5.86 22.77
N HIS A 320 -11.59 -5.00 21.94
CA HIS A 320 -11.18 -5.34 20.57
C HIS A 320 -9.65 -5.45 20.52
N GLU A 321 -9.11 -6.37 21.32
CA GLU A 321 -7.68 -6.66 21.40
C GLU A 321 -7.15 -7.20 20.06
N GLY A 322 -5.84 -7.15 19.85
CA GLY A 322 -5.23 -7.65 18.61
C GLY A 322 -5.46 -6.76 17.38
N SER A 323 -5.91 -5.52 17.58
CA SER A 323 -6.19 -4.56 16.51
C SER A 323 -4.90 -4.02 15.89
N LEU A 324 -4.92 -3.83 14.57
CA LEU A 324 -3.76 -3.37 13.79
C LEU A 324 -4.08 -2.06 13.10
N SER A 325 -3.10 -1.17 12.99
CA SER A 325 -3.25 0.04 12.20
C SER A 325 -1.94 0.53 11.62
N THR A 326 -1.99 1.33 10.56
CA THR A 326 -0.82 2.07 10.09
C THR A 326 -0.93 3.58 10.34
N VAL A 327 0.23 4.26 10.42
CA VAL A 327 0.32 5.72 10.49
C VAL A 327 1.56 6.22 9.76
N HIS A 328 1.48 7.37 9.11
CA HIS A 328 2.69 8.03 8.61
C HIS A 328 3.47 8.67 9.75
N ALA A 329 4.73 8.28 9.93
CA ALA A 329 5.65 8.90 10.89
C ALA A 329 7.11 8.55 10.55
N ASN A 330 8.04 9.40 10.99
CA ASN A 330 9.47 9.24 10.74
C ASN A 330 10.18 8.46 11.86
N SER A 331 9.51 8.24 12.99
CA SER A 331 10.01 7.47 14.12
C SER A 331 8.86 6.92 14.97
N PRO A 332 9.08 5.90 15.81
CA PRO A 332 8.08 5.44 16.77
C PRO A 332 7.57 6.55 17.70
N ARG A 333 8.45 7.45 18.16
CA ARG A 333 8.07 8.58 19.01
C ARG A 333 7.20 9.59 18.25
N ASP A 334 7.53 9.87 16.99
CA ASP A 334 6.69 10.72 16.14
C ASP A 334 5.33 10.08 15.86
N ALA A 335 5.25 8.76 15.74
CA ALA A 335 3.98 8.05 15.58
C ALA A 335 3.03 8.31 16.75
N LEU A 336 3.54 8.22 17.99
CA LEU A 336 2.76 8.55 19.20
C LEU A 336 2.33 10.02 19.23
N ASN A 337 3.25 10.96 18.93
CA ASN A 337 2.95 12.40 18.88
C ASN A 337 1.89 12.74 17.81
N ARG A 338 1.90 12.01 16.69
CA ARG A 338 0.90 12.17 15.62
C ARG A 338 -0.47 11.65 16.04
N LEU A 339 -0.53 10.50 16.73
CA LEU A 339 -1.78 10.03 17.33
C LEU A 339 -2.33 11.04 18.33
N GLU A 340 -1.50 11.67 19.16
CA GLU A 340 -1.94 12.75 20.06
C GLU A 340 -2.60 13.89 19.28
N THR A 341 -1.94 14.38 18.22
CA THR A 341 -2.48 15.43 17.35
C THR A 341 -3.81 15.02 16.70
N MET A 342 -3.90 13.79 16.19
CA MET A 342 -5.09 13.26 15.53
C MET A 342 -6.28 13.11 16.49
N VAL A 343 -6.02 12.73 17.74
CA VAL A 343 -7.05 12.70 18.79
C VAL A 343 -7.59 14.10 19.09
N LEU A 344 -6.73 15.13 19.09
CA LEU A 344 -7.18 16.53 19.27
C LEU A 344 -8.09 17.00 18.13
N MET A 345 -7.92 16.49 16.91
CA MET A 345 -8.80 16.79 15.77
C MET A 345 -10.21 16.21 15.95
N ALA A 346 -10.43 15.30 16.90
CA ALA A 346 -11.73 14.70 17.15
C ALA A 346 -12.76 15.67 17.75
N GLY A 347 -12.32 16.85 18.20
CA GLY A 347 -13.15 17.95 18.67
C GLY A 347 -13.50 17.91 20.16
N TYR A 348 -12.88 17.01 20.93
CA TYR A 348 -13.04 16.94 22.38
C TYR A 348 -11.90 17.65 23.10
N GLU A 349 -12.23 18.46 24.11
CA GLU A 349 -11.25 19.07 25.01
C GLU A 349 -10.77 18.04 26.04
N LEU A 350 -9.87 17.15 25.62
CA LEU A 350 -9.22 16.21 26.53
C LEU A 350 -7.86 16.78 26.97
N PRO A 351 -7.54 16.73 28.28
CA PRO A 351 -6.19 17.05 28.74
C PRO A 351 -5.16 16.16 28.05
N LEU A 352 -4.03 16.73 27.63
CA LEU A 352 -3.00 16.00 26.88
C LEU A 352 -2.53 14.73 27.61
N ARG A 353 -2.41 14.79 28.93
CA ARG A 353 -2.08 13.64 29.77
C ARG A 353 -3.09 12.50 29.66
N ALA A 354 -4.38 12.82 29.55
CA ALA A 354 -5.43 11.81 29.36
C ALA A 354 -5.30 11.14 27.98
N ILE A 355 -5.04 11.92 26.92
CA ILE A 355 -4.79 11.39 25.57
C ILE A 355 -3.60 10.44 25.58
N ARG A 356 -2.48 10.87 26.19
CA ARG A 356 -1.28 10.02 26.33
C ARG A 356 -1.54 8.74 27.08
N SER A 357 -2.31 8.82 28.16
CA SER A 357 -2.70 7.65 28.95
C SER A 357 -3.55 6.68 28.12
N HIS A 358 -4.44 7.19 27.26
CA HIS A 358 -5.21 6.37 26.33
C HIS A 358 -4.32 5.71 25.27
N VAL A 359 -3.35 6.44 24.71
CA VAL A 359 -2.40 5.90 23.73
C VAL A 359 -1.54 4.79 24.36
N SER A 360 -0.94 5.04 25.53
CA SER A 360 -0.06 4.08 26.20
C SER A 360 -0.78 2.84 26.74
N SER A 361 -2.10 2.91 26.95
CA SER A 361 -2.90 1.75 27.37
C SER A 361 -3.44 0.95 26.19
N ALA A 362 -3.73 1.64 25.07
CA ALA A 362 -4.25 1.01 23.88
C ALA A 362 -3.21 0.21 23.10
N LEU A 363 -1.99 0.75 22.94
CA LEU A 363 -0.97 0.16 22.09
C LEU A 363 0.01 -0.69 22.89
N ASP A 364 0.36 -1.86 22.37
CA ASP A 364 1.42 -2.70 22.92
C ASP A 364 2.74 -2.51 22.15
N LEU A 365 2.68 -2.37 20.82
CA LEU A 365 3.85 -2.29 19.94
C LEU A 365 3.75 -1.17 18.90
N VAL A 366 4.90 -0.58 18.58
CA VAL A 366 5.11 0.23 17.38
C VAL A 366 6.19 -0.42 16.52
N ILE A 367 5.88 -0.67 15.25
CA ILE A 367 6.81 -1.20 14.25
C ILE A 367 7.14 -0.09 13.26
N GLN A 368 8.40 0.33 13.20
CA GLN A 368 8.85 1.35 12.26
C GLN A 368 9.40 0.70 11.00
N LEU A 369 8.80 1.01 9.85
CA LEU A 369 9.33 0.72 8.53
C LEU A 369 9.98 1.95 7.91
N ASP A 370 11.03 1.71 7.15
CA ASP A 370 11.68 2.73 6.35
C ASP A 370 11.99 2.23 4.93
N ARG A 371 12.11 3.18 4.00
CA ARG A 371 12.64 2.96 2.66
C ARG A 371 14.07 3.50 2.66
N LEU A 372 15.04 2.59 2.65
CA LEU A 372 16.45 2.95 2.69
C LEU A 372 16.93 3.52 1.34
N ASP A 373 18.14 4.10 1.34
CA ASP A 373 18.72 4.79 0.18
C ASP A 373 18.89 3.89 -1.07
N ASP A 374 19.04 2.58 -0.87
CA ASP A 374 19.11 1.58 -1.96
C ASP A 374 17.72 1.21 -2.53
N GLY A 375 16.66 1.79 -1.98
CA GLY A 375 15.26 1.54 -2.34
C GLY A 375 14.64 0.35 -1.60
N SER A 376 15.41 -0.38 -0.80
CA SER A 376 14.89 -1.50 -0.02
C SER A 376 13.94 -1.03 1.09
N ARG A 377 12.92 -1.83 1.37
CA ARG A 377 11.94 -1.58 2.44
C ARG A 377 12.26 -2.50 3.62
N ARG A 378 12.52 -1.92 4.78
CA ARG A 378 13.00 -2.64 5.97
C ARG A 378 12.22 -2.22 7.20
N VAL A 379 11.95 -3.18 8.09
CA VAL A 379 11.64 -2.87 9.50
C VAL A 379 12.94 -2.41 10.14
N VAL A 380 12.96 -1.16 10.61
CA VAL A 380 14.15 -0.55 11.21
C VAL A 380 14.12 -0.59 12.74
N GLU A 381 12.91 -0.64 13.32
CA GLU A 381 12.73 -0.68 14.77
C GLU A 381 11.43 -1.41 15.14
N ILE A 382 11.45 -2.22 16.20
CA ILE A 382 10.25 -2.70 16.90
C ILE A 382 10.35 -2.24 18.35
N SER A 383 9.40 -1.43 18.80
CA SER A 383 9.41 -0.81 20.11
C SER A 383 8.14 -1.21 20.88
N GLU A 384 8.31 -1.65 22.11
CA GLU A 384 7.23 -1.80 23.07
C GLU A 384 6.78 -0.43 23.57
N VAL A 385 5.46 -0.23 23.59
CA VAL A 385 4.83 0.92 24.24
C VAL A 385 4.66 0.59 25.71
N GLN A 386 5.46 1.24 26.54
CA GLN A 386 5.40 1.08 27.98
C GLN A 386 4.46 2.12 28.60
N ARG A 387 4.41 2.14 29.94
CA ARG A 387 3.58 3.08 30.70
C ARG A 387 4.09 4.52 30.57
N MET A 388 3.29 5.46 31.07
CA MET A 388 3.74 6.83 31.20
C MET A 388 4.68 7.01 32.40
N GLU A 389 5.78 7.72 32.19
CA GLU A 389 6.60 8.31 33.25
C GLU A 389 6.37 9.81 33.27
N GLY A 390 5.67 10.31 34.30
CA GLY A 390 5.17 11.67 34.31
C GLY A 390 4.19 11.90 33.16
N ASP A 391 4.56 12.78 32.22
CA ASP A 391 3.76 13.11 31.04
C ASP A 391 4.31 12.51 29.74
N VAL A 392 5.27 11.59 29.80
CA VAL A 392 5.93 11.00 28.63
C VAL A 392 5.59 9.52 28.52
N ILE A 393 5.12 9.08 27.35
CA ILE A 393 4.99 7.66 27.03
C ILE A 393 6.40 7.09 26.83
N THR A 394 6.74 6.05 27.57
CA THR A 394 8.03 5.37 27.46
C THR A 394 7.99 4.33 26.35
N LEU A 395 9.10 4.20 25.63
CA LEU A 395 9.27 3.23 24.55
C LEU A 395 10.49 2.38 24.87
N GLN A 396 10.34 1.06 24.79
CA GLN A 396 11.44 0.11 24.94
C GLN A 396 11.74 -0.55 23.60
N LYS A 397 12.92 -0.27 23.04
CA LYS A 397 13.35 -0.88 21.78
C LYS A 397 13.63 -2.37 21.98
N LEU A 398 12.86 -3.22 21.34
CA LEU A 398 13.01 -4.68 21.38
C LEU A 398 13.86 -5.20 20.22
N PHE A 399 13.72 -4.59 19.04
CA PHE A 399 14.54 -4.88 17.87
C PHE A 399 15.06 -3.60 17.20
N GLU A 400 16.26 -3.68 16.64
CA GLU A 400 16.91 -2.58 15.92
C GLU A 400 17.63 -3.11 14.66
N PHE A 401 17.43 -2.43 13.54
CA PHE A 401 18.15 -2.74 12.31
C PHE A 401 19.56 -2.17 12.38
N LYS A 402 20.54 -3.04 12.14
CA LYS A 402 21.96 -2.66 12.09
C LYS A 402 22.49 -2.91 10.69
N VAL A 403 23.13 -1.89 10.14
CA VAL A 403 23.87 -1.98 8.87
C VAL A 403 25.21 -2.62 9.16
N ASP A 404 25.50 -3.73 8.50
CA ASP A 404 26.78 -4.42 8.61
C ASP A 404 27.79 -3.80 7.64
N HIS A 405 27.42 -3.70 6.35
CA HIS A 405 28.24 -3.13 5.30
C HIS A 405 27.40 -2.78 4.05
N PHE A 406 28.06 -2.21 3.03
CA PHE A 406 27.50 -2.01 1.70
C PHE A 406 28.15 -2.99 0.73
N ASP A 407 27.36 -3.60 -0.16
CA ASP A 407 27.89 -4.49 -1.21
C ASP A 407 28.54 -3.71 -2.38
N GLU A 408 29.07 -4.43 -3.38
CA GLU A 408 29.74 -3.84 -4.54
C GLU A 408 28.80 -2.94 -5.37
N GLU A 409 27.50 -3.22 -5.35
CA GLU A 409 26.44 -2.42 -5.98
C GLU A 409 25.88 -1.30 -5.08
N ARG A 410 26.53 -1.03 -3.93
CA ARG A 410 26.13 -0.04 -2.92
C ARG A 410 24.76 -0.31 -2.27
N ARG A 411 24.31 -1.55 -2.25
CA ARG A 411 23.11 -1.97 -1.52
C ARG A 411 23.45 -2.17 -0.05
N ILE A 412 22.45 -1.99 0.80
CA ILE A 412 22.61 -2.07 2.24
C ILE A 412 22.49 -3.53 2.68
N VAL A 413 23.55 -4.05 3.27
CA VAL A 413 23.57 -5.36 3.92
C VAL A 413 23.48 -5.14 5.43
N GLY A 414 22.43 -5.65 6.05
CA GLY A 414 22.17 -5.51 7.47
C GLY A 414 20.99 -6.37 7.89
N ARG A 415 20.80 -6.50 9.21
CA ARG A 415 19.72 -7.32 9.77
C ARG A 415 19.07 -6.64 10.97
N LEU A 416 17.80 -6.96 11.18
CA LEU A 416 17.05 -6.59 12.37
C LEU A 416 17.43 -7.53 13.53
N HIS A 417 18.07 -6.97 14.57
CA HIS A 417 18.56 -7.71 15.74
C HIS A 417 17.74 -7.42 16.99
N PRO A 418 17.51 -8.42 17.85
CA PRO A 418 16.97 -8.18 19.18
C PRO A 418 17.96 -7.38 20.03
N THR A 419 17.45 -6.49 20.88
CA THR A 419 18.27 -5.68 21.79
C THR A 419 18.68 -6.41 23.07
N GLY A 420 18.05 -7.57 23.34
CA GLY A 420 18.20 -8.32 24.59
C GLY A 420 17.26 -7.87 25.71
N LEU A 421 16.42 -6.85 25.48
CA LEU A 421 15.42 -6.41 26.44
C LEU A 421 14.18 -7.31 26.37
N ARG A 422 13.68 -7.72 27.54
CA ARG A 422 12.48 -8.55 27.62
C ARG A 422 11.22 -7.69 27.57
N PRO A 423 10.20 -8.07 26.79
CA PRO A 423 8.92 -7.36 26.78
C PRO A 423 8.22 -7.42 28.14
N GLY A 424 7.47 -6.39 28.51
CA GLY A 424 6.65 -6.34 29.72
C GLY A 424 5.31 -7.08 29.62
N PHE A 425 4.86 -7.41 28.40
CA PHE A 425 3.57 -8.06 28.14
C PHE A 425 3.62 -9.60 28.10
N LEU A 426 4.63 -10.25 28.69
CA LEU A 426 4.76 -11.72 28.72
C LEU A 426 3.53 -12.43 29.32
N GLY A 427 2.83 -11.80 30.27
CA GLY A 427 1.58 -12.35 30.80
C GLY A 427 0.48 -12.52 29.76
N LYS A 428 0.47 -11.74 28.66
CA LYS A 428 -0.47 -11.94 27.55
C LYS A 428 -0.14 -13.23 26.77
N PHE A 429 1.14 -13.52 26.58
CA PHE A 429 1.60 -14.76 25.93
C PHE A 429 1.21 -15.98 26.78
N GLU A 430 1.45 -15.94 28.09
CA GLU A 430 1.08 -17.01 29.01
C GLU A 430 -0.43 -17.31 29.02
N ARG A 431 -1.27 -16.27 29.02
CA ARG A 431 -2.74 -16.42 28.97
C ARG A 431 -3.24 -17.09 27.70
N HIS A 432 -2.51 -16.91 26.60
CA HIS A 432 -2.82 -17.53 25.31
C HIS A 432 -2.07 -18.84 25.08
N GLY A 433 -1.26 -19.30 26.05
CA GLY A 433 -0.49 -20.54 25.94
C GLY A 433 0.65 -20.46 24.92
N ILE A 434 1.16 -19.25 24.63
CA ILE A 434 2.21 -19.01 23.65
C ILE A 434 3.56 -18.99 24.36
N GLU A 435 4.47 -19.88 23.95
CA GLU A 435 5.83 -19.88 24.46
C GLU A 435 6.70 -18.89 23.66
N LEU A 436 7.20 -17.85 24.33
CA LEU A 436 8.20 -16.96 23.73
C LEU A 436 9.61 -17.47 24.05
N PRO A 437 10.42 -17.86 23.05
CA PRO A 437 11.78 -18.33 23.29
C PRO A 437 12.62 -17.21 23.93
N LEU A 438 12.91 -17.33 25.23
CA LEU A 438 13.69 -16.32 25.97
C LEU A 438 15.13 -16.17 25.45
N SER A 439 15.61 -17.14 24.68
CA SER A 439 16.87 -17.07 23.94
C SER A 439 16.90 -15.92 22.93
N LEU A 440 15.75 -15.50 22.39
CA LEU A 440 15.63 -14.34 21.50
C LEU A 440 16.09 -13.03 22.16
N PHE A 441 15.93 -12.92 23.48
CA PHE A 441 16.30 -11.73 24.25
C PHE A 441 17.49 -12.00 25.17
N GLY A 442 18.42 -12.85 24.75
CA GLY A 442 19.69 -13.09 25.45
C GLY A 442 19.59 -13.93 26.72
N GLY A 443 18.48 -14.65 26.95
CA GLY A 443 18.34 -15.57 28.07
C GLY A 443 19.10 -16.88 27.87
N THR A 444 20.25 -17.05 28.52
CA THR A 444 20.88 -18.37 28.78
C THR A 444 20.25 -19.09 29.99
N ALA A 445 18.92 -19.00 30.14
CA ALA A 445 18.20 -19.68 31.21
C ALA A 445 17.06 -20.50 30.61
N SER A 446 17.17 -21.83 30.77
CA SER A 446 16.04 -22.77 30.69
C SER A 446 14.81 -22.16 31.33
N ALA A 447 13.64 -22.36 30.74
CA ALA A 447 12.35 -22.08 31.34
C ALA A 447 12.38 -22.57 32.81
N ILE A 448 12.42 -21.63 33.76
CA ILE A 448 12.11 -21.95 35.14
C ILE A 448 10.63 -21.67 35.28
N TYR A 449 9.91 -22.75 35.54
CA TYR A 449 8.48 -22.89 35.83
C TYR A 449 7.60 -23.27 34.64
N GLY A 450 7.19 -24.55 34.62
CA GLY A 450 6.15 -25.02 33.72
C GLY A 450 5.96 -26.53 33.55
N SER A 451 6.73 -27.42 34.17
CA SER A 451 6.37 -28.86 34.25
C SER A 451 7.17 -29.56 35.36
N GLY A 452 6.68 -29.46 36.59
CA GLY A 452 7.32 -30.10 37.72
C GLY A 452 6.51 -29.92 38.98
N ALA A 453 5.40 -30.64 39.09
CA ALA A 453 4.76 -30.90 40.38
C ALA A 453 5.66 -31.82 41.23
N ALA A 454 6.86 -31.37 41.58
CA ALA A 454 7.78 -32.05 42.51
C ALA A 454 9.03 -31.17 42.81
N ALA A 455 8.87 -30.04 43.51
CA ALA A 455 9.91 -29.43 44.36
C ALA A 455 9.40 -28.10 44.94
N LEU A 456 8.52 -28.16 45.93
CA LEU A 456 8.41 -27.05 46.89
C LEU A 456 9.45 -27.28 47.98
N PRO A 457 10.21 -26.25 48.40
CA PRO A 457 11.13 -26.34 49.53
C PRO A 457 10.41 -26.81 50.80
N GLU A 458 11.04 -27.70 51.57
CA GLU A 458 10.47 -28.35 52.77
C GLU A 458 9.94 -27.37 53.84
N TRP A 459 10.44 -26.14 53.89
CA TRP A 459 10.02 -25.12 54.85
C TRP A 459 8.64 -24.48 54.56
N LEU A 460 8.04 -24.76 53.40
CA LEU A 460 6.67 -24.35 53.04
C LEU A 460 5.62 -25.42 53.42
N ARG A 461 6.02 -26.58 53.94
CA ARG A 461 5.13 -27.64 54.46
C ARG A 461 5.17 -27.66 55.98
N GLY A 462 4.56 -26.69 56.64
CA GLY A 462 4.54 -26.66 58.10
C GLY A 462 3.53 -25.67 58.66
N GLY A 463 2.29 -26.12 58.80
CA GLY A 463 1.23 -25.35 59.42
C GLY A 463 -0.03 -26.17 59.65
N GLU A 464 0.06 -27.21 60.48
CA GLU A 464 -1.05 -27.74 61.28
C GLU A 464 -0.51 -28.79 62.27
N GLU A 465 -0.34 -28.40 63.53
CA GLU A 465 -0.65 -29.18 64.73
C GLU A 465 -0.30 -28.37 65.99
N ARG A 466 -1.31 -27.65 66.51
CA ARG A 466 -1.71 -27.64 67.92
C ARG A 466 -2.93 -26.75 68.16
#